data_AF-A0A9P4NRD1-F1
#
_entry.id   AF-A0A9P4NRD1-F1
#
_cell.length_a   1.000
_cell.length_b   1.000
_cell.length_c   1.000
_cell.angle_alpha   90.00
_cell.angle_beta   90.00
_cell.angle_gamma   90.00
#
_symmetry.space_group_name_H-M   'P 1'
#
loop_
_entity.id
_entity.type
_entity.pdbx_description
1 polymer ?
#
loop_
_entity_poly.entity_id
_entity_poly.type
_entity_poly.pdbx_seq_one_letter_code
_entity_poly.pdbx_strand_id
1 'polypeptide(L)'
;MSDTEERKPREEDEQNLDVSEVPAEAGDDEEMAAMKTRLAAMEQEAAKLREMQSNIQGENNFAQHQHEHKEDIDGRSIFVGNVDYGASPEEIQDHFKGVGSINRVTILLDKFTGSPKGLV
;
A
#
# COMPACT_ATOMS: atom_id res chain seq x y z
N MET A 1 24.41 -3.98 53.59
CA MET A 1 25.24 -5.18 53.45
C MET A 1 24.57 -6.00 52.35
N SER A 2 24.56 -5.53 51.11
CA SER A 2 25.72 -5.36 50.21
C SER A 2 26.35 -6.72 49.93
N ASP A 3 25.87 -7.39 48.89
CA ASP A 3 26.72 -8.20 48.04
C ASP A 3 26.16 -8.16 46.62
N THR A 4 26.75 -7.25 45.85
CA THR A 4 26.56 -7.08 44.42
C THR A 4 27.45 -8.13 43.76
N GLU A 5 26.88 -9.20 43.21
CA GLU A 5 27.65 -10.10 42.35
C GLU A 5 27.29 -9.84 40.88
N GLU A 6 28.15 -9.02 40.30
CA GLU A 6 28.21 -8.57 38.93
C GLU A 6 28.40 -9.76 37.97
N ARG A 7 27.31 -10.24 37.37
CA ARG A 7 27.39 -11.17 36.23
C ARG A 7 27.26 -10.37 34.93
N LYS A 8 28.40 -10.28 34.24
CA LYS A 8 28.65 -9.59 32.96
C LYS A 8 27.50 -9.73 31.94
N PRO A 9 27.24 -8.70 31.10
CA PRO A 9 26.38 -8.84 29.94
C PRO A 9 27.05 -9.77 28.93
N ARG A 10 26.33 -10.80 28.48
CA ARG A 10 26.70 -11.58 27.30
C ARG A 10 26.32 -10.77 26.07
N GLU A 11 27.22 -9.89 25.63
CA GLU A 11 27.20 -9.31 24.29
C GLU A 11 27.65 -10.39 23.29
N GLU A 12 26.72 -11.22 22.84
CA GLU A 12 26.95 -12.14 21.73
C GLU A 12 25.63 -12.29 20.96
N ASP A 13 25.38 -11.38 20.01
CA ASP A 13 24.72 -11.67 18.72
C ASP A 13 24.80 -10.45 17.78
N GLU A 14 25.95 -9.75 17.77
CA GLU A 14 26.32 -8.88 16.67
C GLU A 14 27.38 -9.58 15.81
N GLN A 15 26.86 -10.23 14.76
CA GLN A 15 27.48 -10.37 13.45
C GLN A 15 28.94 -10.81 13.45
N ASN A 16 29.16 -12.12 13.37
CA ASN A 16 30.32 -12.63 12.64
C ASN A 16 29.83 -13.68 11.63
N LEU A 17 29.25 -13.18 10.54
CA LEU A 17 29.38 -13.86 9.26
C LEU A 17 30.88 -13.90 9.00
N ASP A 18 31.47 -15.02 9.39
CA ASP A 18 32.84 -15.37 9.08
C ASP A 18 32.99 -15.39 7.56
N VAL A 19 33.31 -14.22 7.00
CA VAL A 19 33.87 -14.09 5.65
C VAL A 19 35.38 -14.27 5.81
N SER A 20 35.79 -15.37 6.46
CA SER A 20 37.17 -15.80 6.41
C SER A 20 37.37 -16.57 5.11
N GLU A 21 38.38 -16.12 4.35
CA GLU A 21 38.88 -16.69 3.11
C GLU A 21 37.89 -16.75 1.93
N VAL A 22 37.91 -15.68 1.12
CA VAL A 22 37.98 -15.91 -0.33
C VAL A 22 39.42 -16.33 -0.62
N PRO A 23 39.70 -17.62 -0.93
CA PRO A 23 41.01 -17.98 -1.42
C PRO A 23 41.14 -17.35 -2.80
N ALA A 24 42.03 -16.37 -2.91
CA ALA A 24 42.55 -15.98 -4.19
C ALA A 24 43.39 -17.16 -4.73
N GLU A 25 43.12 -17.49 -5.99
CA GLU A 25 43.98 -18.22 -6.92
C GLU A 25 43.86 -19.76 -7.02
N ALA A 26 43.50 -20.15 -8.26
CA ALA A 26 43.96 -21.31 -9.02
C ALA A 26 43.28 -22.68 -8.81
N GLY A 27 42.28 -22.97 -9.65
CA GLY A 27 41.81 -24.34 -9.92
C GLY A 27 40.43 -24.38 -10.56
N ASP A 28 40.36 -24.88 -11.79
CA ASP A 28 39.18 -25.25 -12.57
C ASP A 28 38.24 -24.13 -13.02
N ASP A 29 38.55 -23.56 -14.19
CA ASP A 29 37.66 -22.69 -14.98
C ASP A 29 36.23 -23.27 -15.14
N GLU A 30 36.07 -24.59 -15.06
CA GLU A 30 34.77 -25.29 -15.08
C GLU A 30 33.94 -25.07 -13.80
N GLU A 31 34.55 -25.04 -12.61
CA GLU A 31 33.82 -24.86 -11.35
C GLU A 31 33.33 -23.41 -11.17
N MET A 32 34.16 -22.43 -11.56
CA MET A 32 33.77 -21.01 -11.64
C MET A 32 32.66 -20.77 -12.67
N ALA A 33 32.67 -21.48 -13.80
CA ALA A 33 31.61 -21.41 -14.80
C ALA A 33 30.27 -21.97 -14.29
N ALA A 34 30.31 -23.08 -13.55
CA ALA A 34 29.13 -23.68 -12.94
C ALA A 34 28.52 -22.77 -11.85
N MET A 35 29.35 -22.15 -11.02
CA MET A 35 28.90 -21.21 -9.98
C MET A 35 28.34 -19.91 -10.58
N LYS A 36 28.99 -19.37 -11.62
CA LYS A 36 28.52 -18.18 -12.36
C LYS A 36 27.16 -18.42 -13.00
N THR A 37 26.91 -19.63 -13.52
CA THR A 37 25.62 -20.01 -14.10
C THR A 37 24.50 -20.01 -13.05
N ARG A 38 24.80 -20.49 -11.83
CA ARG A 38 23.84 -20.50 -10.71
C ARG A 38 23.54 -19.11 -10.16
N LEU A 39 24.55 -18.25 -10.08
CA LEU A 39 24.39 -16.84 -9.71
C LEU A 39 23.57 -16.06 -10.74
N ALA A 40 23.80 -16.29 -12.04
CA ALA A 40 23.04 -15.64 -13.12
C ALA A 40 21.56 -16.04 -13.12
N ALA A 41 21.25 -17.32 -12.84
CA ALA A 41 19.86 -17.78 -12.72
C ALA A 41 19.14 -17.14 -11.51
N MET A 42 19.82 -17.03 -10.38
CA MET A 42 19.29 -16.40 -9.16
C MET A 42 19.14 -14.88 -9.32
N GLU A 43 20.07 -14.22 -10.03
CA GLU A 43 20.00 -12.78 -10.34
C GLU A 43 18.80 -12.48 -11.26
N GLN A 44 18.52 -13.34 -12.24
CA GLN A 44 17.33 -13.22 -13.08
C GLN A 44 16.03 -13.44 -12.30
N GLU A 45 15.99 -14.39 -11.37
CA GLU A 45 14.83 -14.57 -10.48
C GLU A 45 14.64 -13.39 -9.53
N ALA A 46 15.72 -12.85 -8.95
CA ALA A 46 15.68 -11.70 -8.06
C ALA A 46 15.26 -10.42 -8.78
N ALA A 47 15.75 -10.19 -10.01
CA ALA A 47 15.35 -9.06 -10.84
C ALA A 47 13.84 -9.10 -11.15
N LYS A 48 13.33 -10.28 -11.52
CA LYS A 48 11.90 -10.49 -11.81
C LYS A 48 11.03 -10.32 -10.55
N LEU A 49 11.52 -10.78 -9.40
CA LEU A 49 10.81 -10.64 -8.13
C LEU A 49 10.77 -9.17 -7.67
N ARG A 50 11.85 -8.41 -7.89
CA ARG A 50 11.92 -6.97 -7.57
C ARG A 50 11.01 -6.13 -8.47
N GLU A 51 10.94 -6.46 -9.76
CA GLU A 51 9.99 -5.82 -10.70
C GLU A 51 8.54 -6.09 -10.30
N MET A 52 8.22 -7.34 -9.94
CA MET A 52 6.89 -7.72 -9.46
C MET A 52 6.52 -7.01 -8.16
N GLN A 53 7.46 -6.92 -7.20
CA GLN A 53 7.26 -6.16 -5.95
C GLN A 53 7.04 -4.66 -6.20
N SER A 54 7.75 -4.05 -7.16
CA SER A 54 7.58 -2.64 -7.50
C SER A 54 6.18 -2.34 -8.06
N ASN A 55 5.65 -3.21 -8.92
CA ASN A 55 4.31 -3.03 -9.48
C ASN A 55 3.24 -3.21 -8.40
N ILE A 56 3.37 -4.24 -7.55
CA ILE A 56 2.43 -4.49 -6.46
C ILE A 56 2.46 -3.36 -5.42
N GLN A 57 3.63 -2.79 -5.13
CA GLN A 57 3.76 -1.67 -4.20
C GLN A 57 3.09 -0.40 -4.77
N GLY A 58 3.27 -0.12 -6.07
CA GLY A 58 2.62 1.01 -6.75
C GLY A 58 1.09 0.89 -6.77
N GLU A 59 0.57 -0.29 -7.07
CA GLU A 59 -0.87 -0.56 -7.05
C GLU A 59 -1.45 -0.53 -5.63
N ASN A 60 -0.76 -1.12 -4.64
CA ASN A 60 -1.19 -1.07 -3.25
C ASN A 60 -1.18 0.35 -2.68
N ASN A 61 -0.16 1.15 -2.99
CA ASN A 61 -0.09 2.53 -2.50
C ASN A 61 -1.20 3.40 -3.12
N PHE A 62 -1.55 3.17 -4.39
CA PHE A 62 -2.67 3.85 -5.05
C PHE A 62 -4.03 3.40 -4.49
N ALA A 63 -4.23 2.11 -4.27
CA ALA A 63 -5.45 1.57 -3.67
C ALA A 63 -5.64 2.07 -2.23
N GLN A 64 -4.56 2.09 -1.44
CA GLN A 64 -4.57 2.58 -0.06
C GLN A 64 -4.89 4.08 0.00
N HIS A 65 -4.24 4.91 -0.84
CA HIS A 65 -4.56 6.33 -0.93
C HIS A 65 -5.99 6.61 -1.43
N GLN A 66 -6.54 5.79 -2.32
CA GLN A 66 -7.94 5.91 -2.73
C GLN A 66 -8.91 5.54 -1.61
N HIS A 67 -8.60 4.50 -0.82
CA HIS A 67 -9.41 4.09 0.31
C HIS A 67 -9.46 5.17 1.39
N GLU A 68 -8.30 5.69 1.81
CA GLU A 68 -8.20 6.76 2.80
C GLU A 68 -8.96 8.01 2.34
N HIS A 69 -8.76 8.42 1.08
CA HIS A 69 -9.44 9.59 0.54
C HIS A 69 -10.96 9.40 0.44
N LYS A 70 -11.43 8.18 0.13
CA LYS A 70 -12.86 7.87 0.06
C LYS A 70 -13.50 7.86 1.45
N GLU A 71 -12.85 7.30 2.45
CA GLU A 71 -13.35 7.28 3.83
C GLU A 71 -13.45 8.69 4.41
N ASP A 72 -12.46 9.55 4.15
CA ASP A 72 -12.48 10.94 4.56
C ASP A 72 -13.58 11.76 3.87
N ILE A 73 -13.90 11.42 2.61
CA ILE A 73 -15.03 12.04 1.90
C ILE A 73 -16.34 11.56 2.50
N ASP A 74 -16.50 10.24 2.65
CA ASP A 74 -17.74 9.63 3.15
C ASP A 74 -18.03 10.07 4.60
N GLY A 75 -17.00 10.25 5.43
CA GLY A 75 -17.14 10.75 6.82
C GLY A 75 -17.55 12.22 6.95
N ARG A 76 -17.37 13.02 5.89
CA ARG A 76 -17.83 14.42 5.81
C ARG A 76 -19.10 14.59 4.96
N SER A 77 -19.62 13.50 4.42
CA SER A 77 -20.80 13.50 3.57
C SER A 77 -22.07 13.24 4.39
N ILE A 78 -23.18 13.83 3.97
CA ILE A 78 -24.51 13.60 4.55
C ILE A 78 -25.40 12.89 3.54
N PHE A 79 -26.34 12.09 4.03
CA PHE A 79 -27.35 11.44 3.20
C PHE A 79 -28.69 12.14 3.36
N VAL A 80 -29.31 12.48 2.24
CA VAL A 80 -30.60 13.17 2.18
C VAL A 80 -31.62 12.27 1.47
N GLY A 81 -32.64 11.84 2.22
CA GLY A 81 -33.75 11.05 1.70
C GLY A 81 -34.96 11.89 1.30
N ASN A 82 -35.93 11.25 0.65
CA ASN A 82 -37.20 11.85 0.22
C ASN A 82 -37.02 13.10 -0.67
N VAL A 83 -35.93 13.15 -1.43
CA VAL A 83 -35.68 14.19 -2.42
C VAL A 83 -36.61 13.98 -3.63
N ASP A 84 -37.05 15.07 -4.25
CA ASP A 84 -37.89 15.01 -5.45
C ASP A 84 -37.20 14.25 -6.60
N TYR A 85 -37.99 13.51 -7.38
CA TYR A 85 -37.48 12.71 -8.50
C TYR A 85 -36.93 13.56 -9.65
N GLY A 86 -37.31 14.82 -9.75
CA GLY A 86 -36.80 15.78 -10.72
C GLY A 86 -35.62 16.62 -10.20
N ALA A 87 -35.18 16.41 -8.95
CA ALA A 87 -34.16 17.25 -8.34
C ALA A 87 -32.83 17.18 -9.11
N SER A 88 -32.35 18.34 -9.51
CA SER A 88 -31.05 18.51 -10.13
C SER A 88 -29.96 18.71 -9.05
N PRO A 89 -28.69 18.37 -9.35
CA PRO A 89 -27.59 18.64 -8.42
C PRO A 89 -27.41 20.15 -8.14
N GLU A 90 -27.79 21.02 -9.09
CA GLU A 90 -27.76 22.48 -8.92
C GLU A 90 -28.75 22.95 -7.85
N GLU A 91 -30.00 22.45 -7.88
CA GLU A 91 -31.01 22.79 -6.87
C GLU A 91 -30.59 22.33 -5.47
N ILE A 92 -30.01 21.13 -5.35
CA ILE A 92 -29.47 20.63 -4.08
C ILE A 92 -28.32 21.53 -3.61
N GLN A 93 -27.40 21.90 -4.50
CA GLN A 93 -26.30 22.79 -4.14
C GLN A 93 -26.81 24.14 -3.64
N ASP A 94 -27.72 24.78 -4.37
CA ASP A 94 -28.26 26.08 -3.99
C ASP A 94 -29.05 26.02 -2.69
N HIS A 95 -29.78 24.93 -2.43
CA HIS A 95 -30.50 24.74 -1.17
C HIS A 95 -29.56 24.68 0.04
N PHE A 96 -28.45 23.94 -0.09
CA PHE A 96 -27.49 23.74 1.01
C PHE A 96 -26.34 24.76 1.05
N LYS A 97 -26.25 25.66 0.07
CA LYS A 97 -25.20 26.69 -0.06
C LYS A 97 -25.06 27.59 1.17
N GLY A 98 -26.17 27.86 1.86
CA GLY A 98 -26.18 28.68 3.07
C GLY A 98 -25.68 27.95 4.33
N VAL A 99 -25.65 26.62 4.32
CA VAL A 99 -25.20 25.79 5.44
C VAL A 99 -23.69 25.58 5.40
N GLY A 100 -23.11 25.45 4.21
CA GLY A 100 -21.66 25.29 4.03
C GLY A 100 -21.22 25.11 2.58
N SER A 101 -19.91 24.95 2.38
CA SER A 101 -19.32 24.68 1.07
C SER A 101 -19.53 23.23 0.66
N ILE A 102 -20.10 23.01 -0.53
CA ILE A 102 -20.41 21.67 -1.06
C ILE A 102 -19.39 21.34 -2.14
N ASN A 103 -18.62 20.26 -1.94
CA ASN A 103 -17.60 19.83 -2.89
C ASN A 103 -18.17 18.93 -3.99
N ARG A 104 -19.17 18.11 -3.67
CA ARG A 104 -19.75 17.12 -4.58
C ARG A 104 -21.19 16.78 -4.14
N VAL A 105 -22.04 16.49 -5.12
CA VAL A 105 -23.39 15.93 -4.93
C VAL A 105 -23.47 14.65 -5.76
N THR A 106 -24.10 13.58 -5.25
CA THR A 106 -24.25 12.31 -5.98
C THR A 106 -25.66 11.76 -5.79
N ILE A 107 -26.47 11.83 -6.86
CA ILE A 107 -27.86 11.36 -6.82
C ILE A 107 -27.89 9.87 -7.14
N LEU A 108 -28.44 9.06 -6.23
CA LEU A 108 -28.58 7.62 -6.41
C LEU A 108 -29.76 7.30 -7.33
N LEU A 109 -29.44 6.75 -8.50
CA LEU A 109 -30.41 6.27 -9.49
C LEU A 109 -30.72 4.78 -9.26
N ASP A 110 -31.99 4.39 -9.41
CA ASP A 110 -32.38 2.98 -9.37
C ASP A 110 -31.83 2.24 -10.60
N LYS A 111 -31.17 1.10 -10.36
CA LYS A 111 -30.50 0.32 -11.41
C LYS A 111 -31.46 -0.28 -12.44
N PHE A 112 -32.74 -0.44 -12.08
CA PHE A 112 -33.74 -1.10 -12.93
C PHE A 112 -34.65 -0.12 -13.69
N THR A 113 -34.96 1.03 -13.10
CA THR A 113 -35.87 2.02 -13.70
C THR A 113 -35.13 3.26 -14.19
N GLY A 114 -33.87 3.47 -13.80
CA GLY A 114 -33.13 4.71 -14.06
C GLY A 114 -33.69 5.92 -13.32
N SER A 115 -34.81 5.77 -12.60
CA SER A 115 -35.42 6.83 -11.82
C SER A 115 -34.63 7.06 -10.53
N PRO A 116 -34.37 8.33 -10.14
CA PRO A 116 -33.76 8.63 -8.85
C PRO A 116 -34.61 8.06 -7.72
N LYS A 117 -34.01 7.47 -6.69
CA LYS A 117 -34.79 6.87 -5.58
C LYS A 117 -35.23 7.89 -4.53
N GLY A 118 -35.07 9.18 -4.82
CA GLY A 118 -35.21 10.28 -3.86
C GLY A 118 -34.11 10.25 -2.79
N LEU A 119 -32.92 9.77 -3.15
CA LEU A 119 -31.78 9.61 -2.25
C LEU A 119 -30.58 10.36 -2.84
N VAL A 120 -29.97 11.24 -2.04
CA VAL A 120 -28.86 12.13 -2.41
C VAL A 120 -27.76 12.09 -1.36
#